data_AF-A0A0F9BBC0-F1
#
_entry.id   AF-A0A0F9BBC0-F1
#
_cell.length_a   1.000
_cell.length_b   1.000
_cell.length_c   1.000
_cell.angle_alpha   90.00
_cell.angle_beta   90.00
_cell.angle_gamma   90.00
#
_symmetry.space_group_name_H-M   'P 1'
#
loop_
_entity.id
_entity.type
_entity.pdbx_description
1 polymer ?
#
loop_
_entity_poly.entity_id
_entity_poly.type
_entity_poly.pdbx_seq_one_letter_code
_entity_poly.pdbx_strand_id
1 'polypeptide(L)'
;TALQKVGLQIVAALVTSVVFDMKITYLILPTLGKIDFGVLSIPITLIWVVGLTNALNWIDGLDGLAAGITSIACISLLVIGWRGGELVSAVIIIALLGATLGFLKYNFYPAKILMGDTGSNFLGFVLANVAIMGSLKSAAILSLMIPILIMGVPIFDTLFSVWRRIRLSKNPITPDTDHLHYRLIKLGLTHRQAVLVIYSVSGVLSVCAILLHRSATLSSVAIVVFILGILAMVMWRLKLLSITFKNDR
;
A
#
# COMPACT_ATOMS: atom_id res chain seq x y z
N THR A 1 7.55 14.82 17.60
CA THR A 1 6.47 15.54 16.87
C THR A 1 6.27 14.90 15.50
N ALA A 2 5.14 15.15 14.83
CA ALA A 2 4.88 14.61 13.48
C ALA A 2 5.97 15.01 12.45
N LEU A 3 6.49 16.24 12.57
CA LEU A 3 7.57 16.73 11.71
C LEU A 3 8.88 15.97 11.92
N GLN A 4 9.23 15.65 13.17
CA GLN A 4 10.41 14.83 13.48
C GLN A 4 10.27 13.40 12.91
N LYS A 5 9.07 12.80 12.99
CA LYS A 5 8.78 11.48 12.43
C LYS A 5 9.01 11.47 10.91
N VAL A 6 8.44 12.42 10.18
CA VAL A 6 8.65 12.56 8.73
C VAL A 6 10.11 12.85 8.40
N GLY A 7 10.79 13.71 9.18
CA GLY A 7 12.22 13.98 9.02
C GLY A 7 13.07 12.71 9.13
N LEU A 8 12.81 11.86 10.13
CA LEU A 8 13.51 10.59 10.30
C LEU A 8 13.18 9.59 9.17
N GLN A 9 11.93 9.53 8.71
CA GLN A 9 11.54 8.73 7.55
C GLN A 9 12.28 9.17 6.27
N ILE A 10 12.43 10.48 6.04
CA ILE A 10 13.20 11.03 4.92
C ILE A 10 14.67 10.62 5.03
N VAL A 11 15.28 10.73 6.22
CA VAL A 11 16.67 10.30 6.44
C VAL A 11 16.83 8.81 6.15
N ALA A 12 15.94 7.96 6.66
CA ALA A 12 15.98 6.51 6.39
C ALA A 12 15.80 6.20 4.89
N ALA A 13 14.91 6.92 4.20
CA ALA A 13 14.70 6.79 2.76
C ALA A 13 15.90 7.30 1.94
N LEU A 14 16.61 8.34 2.40
CA LEU A 14 17.87 8.80 1.80
C LEU A 14 18.99 7.78 1.97
N VAL A 15 19.13 7.21 3.17
CA VAL A 15 20.15 6.16 3.42
C VAL A 15 19.93 4.98 2.47
N THR A 16 18.71 4.46 2.38
CA THR A 16 18.39 3.34 1.49
C THR A 16 18.59 3.68 0.01
N SER A 17 18.14 4.86 -0.44
CA SER A 17 18.23 5.24 -1.85
C SER A 17 19.62 5.67 -2.32
N VAL A 18 20.44 6.28 -1.46
CA VAL A 18 21.77 6.81 -1.82
C VAL A 18 22.90 5.85 -1.44
N VAL A 19 22.87 5.27 -0.24
CA VAL A 19 23.96 4.39 0.25
C VAL A 19 23.81 2.98 -0.30
N PHE A 20 22.58 2.45 -0.31
CA PHE A 20 22.29 1.09 -0.77
C PHE A 20 21.79 1.04 -2.23
N ASP A 21 21.77 2.18 -2.92
CA ASP A 21 21.31 2.33 -4.31
C ASP A 21 19.90 1.78 -4.58
N MET A 22 19.04 1.72 -3.54
CA MET A 22 17.65 1.26 -3.66
C MET A 22 16.77 2.41 -4.12
N LYS A 23 16.78 2.69 -5.42
CA LYS A 23 16.01 3.78 -6.01
C LYS A 23 15.21 3.37 -7.23
N ILE A 24 14.08 4.02 -7.42
CA ILE A 24 13.24 3.91 -8.61
C ILE A 24 13.93 4.70 -9.73
N THR A 25 14.57 4.00 -10.67
CA THR A 25 15.40 4.61 -11.71
C THR A 25 14.65 4.87 -13.01
N TYR A 26 13.65 4.05 -13.33
CA TYR A 26 12.86 4.17 -14.55
C TYR A 26 11.45 3.63 -14.38
N LEU A 27 10.59 4.01 -15.31
CA LEU A 27 9.26 3.44 -15.52
C LEU A 27 9.17 2.94 -16.97
N ILE A 28 8.67 1.74 -17.17
CA ILE A 28 8.32 1.24 -18.51
C ILE A 28 6.83 1.49 -18.71
N LEU A 29 6.45 2.06 -19.85
CA LEU A 29 5.06 2.24 -20.25
C LEU A 29 4.78 1.46 -21.54
N PRO A 30 3.56 0.88 -21.71
CA PRO A 30 3.24 0.07 -22.89
C PRO A 30 3.44 0.80 -24.22
N THR A 31 3.17 2.10 -24.24
CA THR A 31 3.16 2.93 -25.46
C THR A 31 4.39 3.84 -25.58
N LEU A 32 4.91 4.32 -24.45
CA LEU A 32 6.01 5.30 -24.40
C LEU A 32 7.39 4.67 -24.16
N GLY A 33 7.46 3.36 -23.93
CA GLY A 33 8.71 2.66 -23.66
C GLY A 33 9.30 3.01 -22.29
N LYS A 34 10.62 2.87 -22.16
CA LYS A 34 11.35 3.13 -20.92
C LYS A 34 11.59 4.63 -20.74
N ILE A 35 11.12 5.18 -19.62
CA ILE A 35 11.34 6.55 -19.19
C ILE A 35 12.30 6.51 -17.99
N ASP A 36 13.54 6.96 -18.20
CA ASP A 36 14.53 7.09 -17.14
C ASP A 36 14.31 8.39 -16.34
N PHE A 37 14.32 8.29 -15.01
CA PHE A 37 14.06 9.42 -14.13
C PHE A 37 15.30 10.27 -13.84
N GLY A 38 16.50 9.73 -14.04
CA GLY A 38 17.76 10.46 -13.81
C GLY A 38 17.81 11.06 -12.40
N VAL A 39 17.98 12.39 -12.32
CA VAL A 39 18.04 13.14 -11.05
C VAL A 39 16.73 13.04 -10.24
N LEU A 40 15.58 12.84 -10.90
CA LEU A 40 14.29 12.69 -10.23
C LEU A 40 14.11 11.34 -9.53
N SER A 41 15.01 10.37 -9.76
CA SER A 41 14.96 9.05 -9.12
C SER A 41 14.95 9.16 -7.59
N ILE A 42 15.75 10.06 -7.02
CA ILE A 42 15.84 10.24 -5.56
C ILE A 42 14.53 10.84 -5.02
N PRO A 43 14.05 12.01 -5.47
CA PRO A 43 12.76 12.55 -5.03
C PRO A 43 11.59 11.56 -5.14
N ILE A 44 11.50 10.85 -6.27
CA ILE A 44 10.43 9.85 -6.50
C ILE A 44 10.53 8.72 -5.47
N THR A 45 11.74 8.24 -5.21
CA THR A 45 11.98 7.18 -4.21
C THR A 45 11.65 7.66 -2.80
N LEU A 46 11.98 8.90 -2.44
CA LEU A 46 11.61 9.46 -1.14
C LEU A 46 10.10 9.54 -0.97
N ILE A 47 9.38 10.04 -1.97
CA ILE A 47 7.91 10.09 -1.97
C ILE A 47 7.33 8.69 -1.83
N TRP A 48 7.88 7.71 -2.55
CA TRP A 48 7.45 6.32 -2.47
C TRP A 48 7.65 5.71 -1.08
N VAL A 49 8.87 5.78 -0.53
CA VAL A 49 9.21 5.15 0.75
C VAL A 49 8.48 5.84 1.91
N VAL A 50 8.55 7.17 1.98
CA VAL A 50 7.88 7.94 3.04
C VAL A 50 6.36 7.83 2.91
N GLY A 51 5.83 7.92 1.69
CA GLY A 51 4.40 7.80 1.41
C GLY A 51 3.85 6.44 1.83
N LEU A 52 4.49 5.34 1.42
CA LEU A 52 4.03 4.00 1.78
C LEU A 52 4.19 3.68 3.27
N THR A 53 5.25 4.20 3.89
CA THR A 53 5.47 4.11 5.34
C THR A 53 4.30 4.75 6.10
N ASN A 54 3.91 5.97 5.74
CA ASN A 54 2.78 6.65 6.39
C ASN A 54 1.45 6.01 6.00
N ALA A 55 1.30 5.49 4.79
CA ALA A 55 0.09 4.82 4.36
C ALA A 55 -0.23 3.58 5.21
N LEU A 56 0.79 2.77 5.54
CA LEU A 56 0.60 1.66 6.48
C LEU A 56 0.43 2.11 7.92
N ASN A 57 1.08 3.19 8.33
CA ASN A 57 0.86 3.76 9.66
C ASN A 57 -0.58 4.26 9.86
N TRP A 58 -1.21 4.86 8.84
CA TRP A 58 -2.58 5.39 8.95
C TRP A 58 -3.66 4.32 8.82
N ILE A 59 -3.41 3.23 8.08
CA ILE A 59 -4.37 2.13 7.99
C ILE A 59 -4.38 1.25 9.24
N ASP A 60 -3.37 1.34 10.11
CA ASP A 60 -3.30 0.66 11.41
C ASP A 60 -4.27 1.24 12.46
N GLY A 61 -5.53 1.42 12.06
CA GLY A 61 -6.60 1.97 12.91
C GLY A 61 -7.55 0.92 13.49
N LEU A 62 -7.46 -0.33 13.04
CA LEU A 62 -8.28 -1.46 13.52
C LEU A 62 -7.41 -2.69 13.80
N ASP A 63 -7.72 -3.42 14.89
CA ASP A 63 -7.15 -4.72 15.24
C ASP A 63 -7.06 -5.67 14.03
N GLY A 64 -5.85 -6.12 13.72
CA GLY A 64 -5.53 -7.02 12.62
C GLY A 64 -5.29 -6.33 11.27
N LEU A 65 -5.73 -5.09 11.07
CA LEU A 65 -5.83 -4.51 9.73
C LEU A 65 -4.47 -4.36 9.03
N ALA A 66 -3.51 -3.66 9.64
CA ALA A 66 -2.21 -3.44 9.03
C ALA A 66 -1.43 -4.74 8.81
N ALA A 67 -1.38 -5.61 9.84
CA ALA A 67 -0.68 -6.90 9.77
C ALA A 67 -1.24 -7.82 8.67
N GLY A 68 -2.56 -7.87 8.51
CA GLY A 68 -3.18 -8.69 7.46
C GLY A 68 -2.99 -8.14 6.07
N ILE A 69 -3.09 -6.83 5.86
CA ILE A 69 -2.77 -6.21 4.56
C ILE A 69 -1.31 -6.45 4.21
N THR A 70 -0.39 -6.31 5.16
CA THR A 70 1.02 -6.64 4.96
C THR A 70 1.21 -8.12 4.61
N SER A 71 0.49 -9.04 5.26
CA SER A 71 0.56 -10.48 4.95
C SER A 71 0.11 -10.75 3.52
N ILE A 72 -1.01 -10.16 3.08
CA ILE A 72 -1.51 -10.26 1.70
C ILE A 72 -0.46 -9.71 0.71
N ALA A 73 0.14 -8.57 1.03
CA ALA A 73 1.18 -7.98 0.20
C ALA A 73 2.41 -8.88 0.08
N CYS A 74 2.86 -9.45 1.19
CA CYS A 74 4.00 -10.37 1.22
C CYS A 74 3.75 -11.62 0.37
N ILE A 75 2.59 -12.26 0.52
CA ILE A 75 2.20 -13.42 -0.30
C ILE A 75 2.25 -13.07 -1.79
N SER A 76 1.70 -11.91 -2.15
CA SER A 76 1.61 -11.46 -3.54
C SER A 76 2.98 -11.16 -4.15
N LEU A 77 3.84 -10.48 -3.39
CA LEU A 77 5.23 -10.22 -3.78
C LEU A 77 6.04 -11.52 -3.90
N LEU A 78 5.80 -12.53 -3.05
CA LEU A 78 6.43 -13.85 -3.20
C LEU A 78 5.98 -14.55 -4.47
N VAL A 79 4.69 -14.55 -4.78
CA VAL A 79 4.17 -15.18 -6.02
C VAL A 79 4.76 -14.52 -7.27
N ILE A 80 4.93 -13.21 -7.25
CA ILE A 80 5.53 -12.43 -8.35
C ILE A 80 7.04 -12.65 -8.43
N GLY A 81 7.74 -12.56 -7.29
CA GLY A 81 9.19 -12.63 -7.20
C GLY A 81 9.78 -14.03 -7.27
N TRP A 82 8.98 -15.09 -7.16
CA TRP A 82 9.46 -16.48 -7.07
C TRP A 82 10.41 -16.89 -8.21
N ARG A 83 10.18 -16.37 -9.43
CA ARG A 83 11.02 -16.67 -10.60
C ARG A 83 12.11 -15.63 -10.87
N GLY A 84 12.16 -14.55 -10.09
CA GLY A 84 13.07 -13.41 -10.30
C GLY A 84 14.49 -13.63 -9.78
N GLY A 85 14.75 -14.70 -9.02
CA GLY A 85 16.10 -15.05 -8.54
C GLY A 85 16.65 -14.15 -7.42
N GLU A 86 15.93 -13.11 -7.00
CA GLU A 86 16.35 -12.18 -5.95
C GLU A 86 16.12 -12.76 -4.53
N LEU A 87 17.01 -13.65 -4.11
CA LEU A 87 16.94 -14.39 -2.84
C LEU A 87 16.83 -13.47 -1.62
N VAL A 88 17.56 -12.35 -1.61
CA VAL A 88 17.56 -11.40 -0.48
C VAL A 88 16.16 -10.84 -0.25
N SER A 89 15.49 -10.39 -1.33
CA SER A 89 14.13 -9.87 -1.23
C SER A 89 13.14 -10.94 -0.77
N ALA A 90 13.27 -12.18 -1.27
CA ALA A 90 12.41 -13.30 -0.89
C ALA A 90 12.55 -13.65 0.60
N VAL A 91 13.78 -13.70 1.13
CA VAL A 91 14.03 -13.98 2.56
C VAL A 91 13.40 -12.91 3.44
N ILE A 92 13.57 -11.63 3.10
CA ILE A 92 12.94 -10.52 3.84
C ILE A 92 11.42 -10.65 3.82
N ILE A 93 10.81 -10.94 2.67
CA ILE A 93 9.36 -11.08 2.55
C ILE A 93 8.84 -12.30 3.35
N ILE A 94 9.52 -13.44 3.29
CA ILE A 94 9.14 -14.64 4.05
C ILE A 94 9.23 -14.37 5.55
N ALA A 95 10.31 -13.72 6.01
CA ALA A 95 10.46 -13.33 7.40
C ALA A 95 9.36 -12.36 7.84
N LEU A 96 9.05 -11.35 7.01
CA LEU A 96 7.99 -10.38 7.27
C LEU A 96 6.61 -11.03 7.30
N LEU A 97 6.33 -11.98 6.39
CA LEU A 97 5.10 -12.78 6.37
C LEU A 97 4.97 -13.63 7.63
N GLY A 98 6.03 -14.33 8.03
CA GLY A 98 6.04 -15.13 9.26
C GLY A 98 5.80 -14.27 10.51
N ALA A 99 6.47 -13.12 10.59
CA ALA A 99 6.29 -12.17 11.69
C ALA A 99 4.87 -11.60 11.75
N THR A 100 4.32 -11.20 10.60
CA THR A 100 2.97 -10.60 10.54
C THR A 100 1.88 -11.63 10.80
N LEU A 101 1.97 -12.86 10.29
CA LEU A 101 1.03 -13.94 10.61
C LEU A 101 1.12 -14.36 12.09
N GLY A 102 2.34 -14.46 12.64
CA GLY A 102 2.55 -14.74 14.06
C GLY A 102 1.98 -13.65 14.97
N PHE A 103 2.18 -12.40 14.60
CA PHE A 103 1.60 -11.24 15.30
C PHE A 103 0.07 -11.19 15.16
N LEU A 104 -0.47 -11.48 13.98
CA LEU A 104 -1.90 -11.44 13.68
C LEU A 104 -2.69 -12.39 14.58
N LYS A 105 -2.12 -13.53 15.00
CA LYS A 105 -2.74 -14.42 16.00
C LYS A 105 -3.11 -13.70 17.30
N TYR A 106 -2.33 -12.71 17.71
CA TYR A 106 -2.54 -11.92 18.94
C TYR A 106 -3.19 -10.57 18.68
N ASN A 107 -3.08 -10.04 17.46
CA ASN A 107 -3.59 -8.73 17.08
C ASN A 107 -4.97 -8.80 16.39
N PHE A 108 -5.44 -9.96 15.95
CA PHE A 108 -6.77 -10.09 15.34
C PHE A 108 -7.88 -9.84 16.37
N TYR A 109 -8.94 -9.13 15.97
CA TYR A 109 -9.96 -8.64 16.88
C TYR A 109 -10.62 -9.75 17.72
N PRO A 110 -10.69 -9.62 19.06
CA PRO A 110 -10.17 -8.50 19.88
C PRO A 110 -8.65 -8.62 20.15
N ALA A 111 -7.89 -7.54 19.89
CA ALA A 111 -6.44 -7.55 20.02
C ALA A 111 -5.97 -7.66 21.48
N LYS A 112 -4.94 -8.48 21.70
CA LYS A 112 -4.17 -8.57 22.95
C LYS A 112 -2.90 -7.73 22.93
N ILE A 113 -2.36 -7.50 21.73
CA ILE A 113 -1.15 -6.72 21.51
C ILE A 113 -1.42 -5.76 20.35
N LEU A 114 -1.07 -4.49 20.52
CA LEU A 114 -1.21 -3.45 19.51
C LEU A 114 0.10 -3.29 18.73
N MET A 115 0.00 -2.97 17.44
CA MET A 115 1.15 -2.80 16.56
C MET A 115 1.88 -1.49 16.88
N GLY A 116 1.11 -0.43 17.10
CA GLY A 116 1.62 0.89 17.41
C GLY A 116 2.41 1.52 16.26
N ASP A 117 2.93 2.71 16.52
CA ASP A 117 3.69 3.46 15.52
C ASP A 117 4.97 2.71 15.10
N THR A 118 5.66 2.05 16.02
CA THR A 118 6.91 1.34 15.70
C THR A 118 6.67 0.24 14.67
N GLY A 119 5.68 -0.64 14.90
CA GLY A 119 5.40 -1.76 14.02
C GLY A 119 4.92 -1.30 12.64
N SER A 120 3.94 -0.41 12.59
CA SER A 120 3.32 0.01 11.33
C SER A 120 4.26 0.80 10.43
N ASN A 121 5.10 1.67 10.98
CA ASN A 121 6.16 2.34 10.21
C ASN A 121 7.21 1.35 9.70
N PHE A 122 7.61 0.37 10.52
CA PHE A 122 8.55 -0.67 10.11
C PHE A 122 7.99 -1.50 8.94
N LEU A 123 6.74 -1.97 9.03
CA LEU A 123 6.10 -2.74 7.95
C LEU A 123 6.04 -1.95 6.64
N GLY A 124 5.63 -0.68 6.70
CA GLY A 124 5.53 0.18 5.51
C GLY A 124 6.88 0.48 4.89
N PHE A 125 7.90 0.75 5.71
CA PHE A 125 9.26 0.99 5.24
C PHE A 125 9.87 -0.25 4.57
N VAL A 126 9.75 -1.42 5.19
CA VAL A 126 10.30 -2.67 4.63
C VAL A 126 9.59 -3.01 3.31
N LEU A 127 8.26 -2.96 3.26
CA LEU A 127 7.52 -3.23 2.02
C LEU A 127 7.89 -2.25 0.89
N ALA A 128 8.09 -0.97 1.21
CA ALA A 128 8.47 0.03 0.21
C ALA A 128 9.81 -0.29 -0.44
N ASN A 129 10.81 -0.65 0.37
CA ASN A 129 12.15 -0.99 -0.10
C ASN A 129 12.17 -2.32 -0.85
N VAL A 130 11.48 -3.34 -0.35
CA VAL A 130 11.38 -4.63 -1.02
C VAL A 130 10.69 -4.51 -2.39
N ALA A 131 9.67 -3.65 -2.52
CA ALA A 131 9.04 -3.37 -3.81
C ALA A 131 10.04 -2.78 -4.83
N ILE A 132 10.99 -1.96 -4.37
CA ILE A 132 12.10 -1.42 -5.18
C ILE A 132 13.09 -2.53 -5.57
N MET A 133 13.41 -3.43 -4.65
CA MET A 133 14.34 -4.53 -4.91
C MET A 133 13.77 -5.58 -5.88
N GLY A 134 12.56 -6.07 -5.62
CA GLY A 134 12.03 -7.29 -6.25
C GLY A 134 11.22 -7.07 -7.53
N SER A 135 10.28 -6.11 -7.54
CA SER A 135 9.36 -5.92 -8.68
C SER A 135 9.82 -4.87 -9.69
N LEU A 136 10.64 -3.90 -9.26
CA LEU A 136 10.98 -2.73 -10.08
C LEU A 136 12.14 -2.96 -11.06
N LYS A 137 12.89 -4.07 -10.92
CA LYS A 137 14.00 -4.43 -11.81
C LYS A 137 13.62 -5.41 -12.93
N SER A 138 12.41 -5.97 -12.89
CA SER A 138 11.91 -6.86 -13.95
C SER A 138 11.54 -6.04 -15.19
N ALA A 139 11.87 -6.53 -16.39
CA ALA A 139 11.57 -5.91 -17.69
C ALA A 139 10.07 -5.79 -18.03
N ALA A 140 9.19 -6.01 -17.05
CA ALA A 140 7.76 -5.89 -17.22
C ALA A 140 7.34 -4.42 -17.38
N ILE A 141 6.47 -4.20 -18.37
CA ILE A 141 5.86 -2.94 -18.82
C ILE A 141 5.09 -2.15 -17.71
N LEU A 142 5.07 -2.65 -16.46
CA LEU A 142 4.19 -2.19 -15.38
C LEU A 142 4.89 -2.22 -14.00
N SER A 143 6.21 -2.04 -13.97
CA SER A 143 7.05 -2.27 -12.79
C SER A 143 6.58 -1.51 -11.53
N LEU A 144 6.13 -0.25 -11.65
CA LEU A 144 5.54 0.53 -10.55
C LEU A 144 4.07 0.23 -10.27
N MET A 145 3.32 -0.24 -11.27
CA MET A 145 1.88 -0.53 -11.11
C MET A 145 1.63 -1.73 -10.22
N ILE A 146 2.51 -2.74 -10.26
CA ILE A 146 2.40 -3.95 -9.45
C ILE A 146 2.37 -3.62 -7.94
N PRO A 147 3.40 -2.96 -7.36
CA PRO A 147 3.38 -2.66 -5.93
C PRO A 147 2.31 -1.63 -5.57
N ILE A 148 1.94 -0.73 -6.48
CA ILE A 148 0.80 0.19 -6.29
C ILE A 148 -0.52 -0.58 -6.15
N LEU A 149 -0.77 -1.60 -6.98
CA LEU A 149 -1.98 -2.42 -6.88
C LEU A 149 -1.99 -3.26 -5.61
N ILE A 150 -0.88 -3.92 -5.28
CA ILE A 150 -0.77 -4.73 -4.05
C ILE A 150 -1.06 -3.88 -2.81
N MET A 151 -0.54 -2.66 -2.76
CA MET A 151 -0.74 -1.70 -1.67
C MET A 151 -1.87 -0.71 -1.96
N GLY A 152 -2.79 -1.07 -2.86
CA GLY A 152 -3.77 -0.15 -3.41
C GLY A 152 -4.71 0.42 -2.35
N VAL A 153 -5.13 -0.38 -1.36
CA VAL A 153 -6.02 0.13 -0.30
C VAL A 153 -5.30 1.15 0.62
N PRO A 154 -4.13 0.85 1.22
CA PRO A 154 -3.38 1.86 1.99
C PRO A 154 -3.07 3.13 1.21
N ILE A 155 -2.58 2.99 -0.03
CA ILE A 155 -2.22 4.13 -0.89
C ILE A 155 -3.47 4.96 -1.18
N PHE A 156 -4.56 4.32 -1.60
CA PHE A 156 -5.81 4.99 -1.92
C PHE A 156 -6.37 5.74 -0.71
N ASP A 157 -6.44 5.10 0.46
CA ASP A 157 -7.00 5.70 1.67
C ASP A 157 -6.20 6.94 2.13
N THR A 158 -4.87 6.85 2.03
CA THR A 158 -3.93 7.94 2.33
C THR A 158 -4.10 9.10 1.36
N LEU A 159 -4.08 8.84 0.05
CA LEU A 159 -4.25 9.87 -0.97
C LEU A 159 -5.62 10.52 -0.88
N PHE A 160 -6.66 9.73 -0.63
CA PHE A 160 -8.02 10.22 -0.47
C PHE A 160 -8.18 11.09 0.79
N SER A 161 -7.58 10.69 1.92
CA SER A 161 -7.54 11.52 3.13
C SER A 161 -6.84 12.85 2.86
N VAL A 162 -5.63 12.83 2.27
CA VAL A 162 -4.89 14.06 1.93
C VAL A 162 -5.72 14.97 1.02
N TRP A 163 -6.28 14.43 -0.06
CA TRP A 163 -7.12 15.19 -0.99
C TRP A 163 -8.35 15.79 -0.29
N ARG A 164 -9.07 14.99 0.50
CA ARG A 164 -10.24 15.44 1.27
C ARG A 164 -9.89 16.58 2.22
N ARG A 165 -8.76 16.49 2.91
CA ARG A 165 -8.35 17.52 3.88
C ARG A 165 -7.93 18.81 3.22
N ILE A 166 -7.26 18.75 2.07
CA ILE A 166 -6.97 19.92 1.23
C ILE A 166 -8.28 20.59 0.79
N ARG A 167 -9.28 19.82 0.35
CA ARG A 167 -10.61 20.35 0.00
C ARG A 167 -11.37 21.00 1.17
N LEU A 168 -11.05 20.60 2.40
CA LEU A 168 -11.59 21.17 3.63
C LEU A 168 -10.71 22.27 4.23
N SER A 169 -9.65 22.71 3.53
CA SER A 169 -8.66 23.68 4.02
C SER A 169 -8.02 23.28 5.36
N LYS A 170 -7.90 21.97 5.61
CA LYS A 170 -7.23 21.40 6.79
C LYS A 170 -5.79 21.00 6.44
N ASN A 171 -4.88 21.10 7.41
CA ASN A 171 -3.49 20.67 7.22
C ASN A 171 -3.44 19.18 6.85
N PRO A 172 -2.87 18.74 5.72
CA PRO A 172 -2.90 17.34 5.27
C PRO A 172 -2.03 16.38 6.09
N ILE A 173 -1.12 16.89 6.93
CA ILE A 173 -0.09 16.09 7.64
C ILE A 173 -0.58 15.60 9.02
N THR A 174 -1.58 16.26 9.60
CA THR A 174 -2.09 15.83 10.92
C THR A 174 -2.90 14.52 10.81
N PRO A 175 -3.04 13.75 11.90
CA PRO A 175 -3.85 12.53 11.89
C PRO A 175 -5.29 12.80 11.46
N ASP A 176 -5.85 11.89 10.67
CA ASP A 176 -7.24 11.92 10.22
C ASP A 176 -8.02 10.77 10.87
N THR A 177 -9.30 10.98 11.13
CA THR A 177 -10.17 10.00 11.81
C THR A 177 -11.30 9.50 10.91
N ASP A 178 -11.25 9.85 9.63
CA ASP A 178 -12.28 9.51 8.65
C ASP A 178 -11.74 8.61 7.51
N HIS A 179 -10.76 7.77 7.85
CA HIS A 179 -10.23 6.71 7.00
C HIS A 179 -11.32 5.68 6.62
N LEU A 180 -11.07 4.92 5.56
CA LEU A 180 -12.01 3.98 4.96
C LEU A 180 -12.57 2.99 5.98
N HIS A 181 -11.74 2.48 6.90
CA HIS A 181 -12.18 1.56 7.94
C HIS A 181 -13.19 2.18 8.92
N TYR A 182 -13.01 3.44 9.31
CA TYR A 182 -14.00 4.16 10.12
C TYR A 182 -15.28 4.45 9.35
N ARG A 183 -15.20 4.75 8.05
CA ARG A 183 -16.39 4.94 7.20
C ARG A 183 -17.20 3.66 7.06
N LEU A 184 -16.54 2.51 6.90
CA LEU A 184 -17.21 1.21 6.90
C LEU A 184 -17.94 0.93 8.23
N ILE A 185 -17.31 1.22 9.37
CA ILE A 185 -17.97 1.08 10.68
C ILE A 185 -19.18 2.02 10.80
N LYS A 186 -19.06 3.28 10.34
CA LYS A 186 -20.19 4.22 10.30
C LYS A 186 -21.34 3.75 9.41
N LEU A 187 -21.10 2.91 8.41
CA LEU A 187 -22.14 2.27 7.59
C LEU A 187 -22.86 1.11 8.33
N GLY A 188 -22.46 0.77 9.55
CA GLY A 188 -23.05 -0.29 10.36
C GLY A 188 -22.29 -1.61 10.35
N LEU A 189 -21.09 -1.67 9.75
CA LEU A 189 -20.26 -2.86 9.81
C LEU A 189 -19.61 -2.98 11.19
N THR A 190 -19.53 -4.21 11.71
CA THR A 190 -18.71 -4.51 12.87
C THR A 190 -17.22 -4.37 12.54
N HIS A 191 -16.38 -4.22 13.57
CA HIS A 191 -14.93 -4.16 13.45
C HIS A 191 -14.37 -5.29 12.57
N ARG A 192 -14.73 -6.55 12.86
CA ARG A 192 -14.30 -7.73 12.10
C ARG A 192 -14.75 -7.66 10.63
N GLN A 193 -15.99 -7.25 10.39
CA GLN A 193 -16.51 -7.13 9.02
C GLN A 193 -15.77 -6.07 8.22
N ALA A 194 -15.48 -4.90 8.81
CA ALA A 194 -14.71 -3.85 8.14
C ALA A 194 -13.31 -4.34 7.75
N VAL A 195 -12.61 -5.04 8.66
CA VAL A 195 -11.29 -5.63 8.38
C VAL A 195 -11.36 -6.67 7.25
N LEU A 196 -12.32 -7.60 7.30
CA LEU A 196 -12.48 -8.65 6.28
C LEU A 196 -12.85 -8.08 4.90
N VAL A 197 -13.67 -7.02 4.84
CA VAL A 197 -13.97 -6.32 3.58
C VAL A 197 -12.69 -5.72 3.00
N ILE A 198 -11.88 -5.05 3.83
CA ILE A 198 -10.61 -4.45 3.36
C ILE A 198 -9.61 -5.53 2.92
N TYR A 199 -9.52 -6.65 3.64
CA TYR A 199 -8.71 -7.80 3.20
C TYR A 199 -9.17 -8.34 1.85
N SER A 200 -10.48 -8.45 1.65
CA SER A 200 -11.05 -8.94 0.40
C SER A 200 -10.68 -8.03 -0.77
N VAL A 201 -10.83 -6.71 -0.61
CA VAL A 201 -10.43 -5.73 -1.63
C VAL A 201 -8.92 -5.79 -1.88
N SER A 202 -8.11 -5.87 -0.82
CA SER A 202 -6.65 -5.97 -0.94
C SER A 202 -6.21 -7.25 -1.66
N GLY A 203 -6.90 -8.37 -1.41
CA GLY A 203 -6.69 -9.64 -2.11
C GLY A 203 -7.06 -9.56 -3.59
N VAL A 204 -8.19 -8.94 -3.93
CA VAL A 204 -8.60 -8.72 -5.32
C VAL A 204 -7.57 -7.87 -6.07
N LEU A 205 -7.12 -6.75 -5.49
CA LEU A 205 -6.11 -5.90 -6.11
C LEU A 205 -4.75 -6.62 -6.25
N SER A 206 -4.41 -7.48 -5.29
CA SER A 206 -3.21 -8.32 -5.37
C SER A 206 -3.29 -9.36 -6.49
N VAL A 207 -4.45 -9.99 -6.69
CA VAL A 207 -4.68 -10.89 -7.83
C VAL A 207 -4.57 -10.13 -9.15
N CYS A 208 -5.13 -8.92 -9.24
CA CYS A 208 -4.94 -8.04 -10.41
C CYS A 208 -3.45 -7.76 -10.68
N ALA A 209 -2.67 -7.49 -9.64
CA ALA A 209 -1.23 -7.27 -9.77
C ALA A 209 -0.49 -8.51 -10.31
N ILE A 210 -0.82 -9.70 -9.78
CA ILE A 210 -0.25 -10.97 -10.24
C ILE A 210 -0.64 -11.26 -11.71
N LEU A 211 -1.89 -10.98 -12.10
CA LEU A 211 -2.36 -11.15 -13.48
C LEU A 211 -1.61 -10.25 -14.46
N LEU A 212 -1.44 -8.97 -14.13
CA LEU A 212 -0.67 -8.03 -14.96
C LEU A 212 0.80 -8.41 -15.05
N HIS A 213 1.38 -8.90 -13.94
CA HIS A 213 2.76 -9.35 -13.93
C HIS A 213 2.98 -10.56 -14.84
N ARG A 214 2.08 -11.55 -14.79
CA ARG A 214 2.19 -12.78 -15.59
C ARG A 214 1.94 -12.57 -17.07
N SER A 215 0.99 -11.69 -17.39
CA SER A 215 0.58 -11.43 -18.77
C SER A 215 0.09 -9.99 -18.87
N ALA A 216 0.91 -9.09 -19.43
CA ALA A 216 0.54 -7.70 -19.68
C ALA A 216 -0.18 -7.52 -21.03
N THR A 217 -1.10 -8.43 -21.35
CA THR A 217 -1.93 -8.39 -22.57
C THR A 217 -3.04 -7.35 -22.47
N LEU A 218 -3.62 -6.94 -23.61
CA LEU A 218 -4.78 -6.04 -23.60
C LEU A 218 -5.95 -6.59 -22.77
N SER A 219 -6.19 -7.91 -22.83
CA SER A 219 -7.26 -8.57 -22.09
C SER A 219 -7.08 -8.49 -20.57
N SER A 220 -5.86 -8.72 -20.06
CA SER A 220 -5.58 -8.62 -18.62
C SER A 220 -5.66 -7.17 -18.13
N VAL A 221 -5.18 -6.20 -18.93
CA VAL A 221 -5.35 -4.77 -18.64
C VAL A 221 -6.85 -4.41 -18.59
N ALA A 222 -7.64 -4.85 -19.56
CA ALA A 222 -9.08 -4.60 -19.60
C ALA A 222 -9.81 -5.18 -18.38
N ILE A 223 -9.46 -6.41 -17.96
CA ILE A 223 -10.01 -7.04 -16.76
C ILE A 223 -9.68 -6.22 -15.51
N VAL A 224 -8.43 -5.78 -15.35
CA VAL A 224 -8.03 -4.96 -14.19
C VAL A 224 -8.77 -3.62 -14.18
N VAL A 225 -8.84 -2.94 -15.33
CA VAL A 225 -9.58 -1.67 -15.44
C VAL A 225 -11.07 -1.87 -15.11
N PHE A 226 -11.67 -2.97 -15.57
CA PHE A 226 -13.06 -3.31 -15.25
C PHE A 226 -13.27 -3.54 -13.74
N ILE A 227 -12.39 -4.30 -13.09
CA ILE A 227 -12.45 -4.53 -11.63
C ILE A 227 -12.28 -3.23 -10.85
N LEU A 228 -11.31 -2.39 -11.23
CA LEU A 228 -11.12 -1.07 -10.62
C LEU A 228 -12.36 -0.17 -10.80
N GLY A 229 -13.00 -0.24 -11.97
CA GLY A 229 -14.26 0.46 -12.26
C GLY A 229 -15.41 0.00 -11.36
N ILE A 230 -15.55 -1.32 -11.13
CA ILE A 230 -16.53 -1.86 -10.17
C ILE A 230 -16.25 -1.37 -8.76
N LEU A 231 -14.99 -1.46 -8.29
CA LEU A 231 -14.62 -0.99 -6.95
C LEU A 231 -14.92 0.50 -6.78
N ALA A 232 -14.58 1.32 -7.78
CA ALA A 232 -14.89 2.74 -7.79
C ALA A 232 -16.41 3.01 -7.76
N MET A 233 -17.19 2.27 -8.54
CA MET A 233 -18.65 2.37 -8.56
C MET A 233 -19.26 2.01 -7.20
N VAL A 234 -18.78 0.94 -6.55
CA VAL A 234 -19.23 0.53 -5.21
C VAL A 234 -18.88 1.60 -4.18
N MET A 235 -17.65 2.12 -4.18
CA MET A 235 -17.26 3.20 -3.28
C MET A 235 -18.12 4.46 -3.47
N TRP A 236 -18.44 4.80 -4.72
CA TRP A 236 -19.32 5.93 -5.02
C TRP A 236 -20.76 5.71 -4.54
N ARG A 237 -21.34 4.54 -4.82
CA ARG A 237 -22.70 4.12 -4.37
C ARG A 237 -22.84 4.16 -2.85
N LEU A 238 -21.80 3.75 -2.12
CA LEU A 238 -21.76 3.76 -0.66
C LEU A 238 -21.39 5.13 -0.06
N LYS A 239 -21.25 6.18 -0.90
CA LYS A 239 -20.77 7.52 -0.51
C LYS A 239 -19.42 7.52 0.20
N LEU A 240 -18.61 6.46 0.06
CA LEU A 240 -17.29 6.33 0.67
C LEU A 240 -16.28 7.34 0.12
N LEU A 241 -16.59 8.02 -0.99
CA LEU A 241 -15.79 9.08 -1.61
C LEU A 241 -16.25 10.50 -1.25
N SER A 242 -17.23 10.66 -0.36
CA SER A 242 -17.73 11.99 0.01
C SER A 242 -16.68 12.80 0.79
N ILE A 243 -16.67 14.12 0.61
CA ILE A 243 -15.76 15.03 1.33
C ILE A 243 -16.14 15.08 2.82
N THR A 244 -17.44 15.18 3.11
CA THR A 244 -18.01 15.04 4.45
C THR A 244 -18.83 13.77 4.51
N PHE A 245 -18.34 12.77 5.24
CA PHE A 245 -19.09 11.54 5.45
C PHE A 245 -20.08 11.74 6.59
N LYS A 246 -21.33 12.05 6.24
CA LYS A 246 -22.47 11.95 7.14
C LYS A 246 -23.21 10.65 6.82
N ASN A 247 -23.43 9.83 7.84
CA ASN A 247 -24.36 8.72 7.70
C ASN A 247 -25.77 9.34 7.75
N ASP A 248 -26.42 9.50 6.59
CA ASP A 248 -27.77 10.04 6.49
C ASP A 248 -28.83 8.96 6.84
N ARG A 249 -28.55 8.10 7.81
CA ARG A 249 -29.45 7.05 8.29
C ARG A 249 -29.72 7.21 9.78
#